data_AF-A0A846AIY9-F1
#
_entry.id   AF-A0A846AIY9-F1
#
_cell.length_a   1.000
_cell.length_b   1.000
_cell.length_c   1.000
_cell.angle_alpha   90.00
_cell.angle_beta   90.00
_cell.angle_gamma   90.00
#
_symmetry.space_group_name_H-M   'P 1'
#
loop_
_entity.id
_entity.type
_entity.pdbx_description
1 polymer ?
#
loop_
_entity_poly.entity_id
_entity_poly.type
_entity_poly.pdbx_seq_one_letter_code
_entity_poly.pdbx_strand_id
1 'polypeptide(L)'
;MLHRIDCLAVGNYQHLEVTKLFPELKNKKQLILGDCSDIKKFQLLLKNNCLCLKVAEHFITQEYVSRIYNVAWYKCSENFRKALPNQENNLEFFPLLWVNLRTHNKSWKSQGQGYANIINKLSEDFPNIGIVFDGWIDCNKVVESIVKLLKPQVKIYNTLGCPLHESIVWAHQIDAYICVVGSGLVITSWLSDKPGVAHGDRGHLNQQKFWSRVKENSIAPLFLKRKEIKPLQNRAYGNYQVDWQIIYQKIFQIIKKVEKEKLMAKDKN
;
A
#
# COMPACT_ATOMS: atom_id res chain seq x y z
N MET A 1 -2.62 3.03 29.29
CA MET A 1 -1.41 2.19 29.14
C MET A 1 -0.17 3.02 28.80
N LEU A 2 -0.23 3.92 27.82
CA LEU A 2 0.93 4.75 27.38
C LEU A 2 1.65 5.52 28.50
N HIS A 3 0.93 6.00 29.52
CA HIS A 3 1.54 6.70 30.66
C HIS A 3 2.54 5.85 31.46
N ARG A 4 2.40 4.51 31.41
CA ARG A 4 3.28 3.53 32.08
C ARG A 4 4.55 3.20 31.28
N ILE A 5 4.73 3.80 30.10
CA ILE A 5 5.94 3.62 29.31
C ILE A 5 6.98 4.60 29.81
N ASP A 6 8.13 4.10 30.28
CA ASP A 6 9.22 4.95 30.81
C ASP A 6 10.25 5.29 29.73
N CYS A 7 10.46 4.38 28.78
CA CYS A 7 11.47 4.49 27.74
C CYS A 7 10.96 3.93 26.41
N LEU A 8 11.28 4.61 25.30
CA LEU A 8 11.03 4.18 23.93
C LEU A 8 12.33 3.73 23.30
N ALA A 9 12.43 2.45 22.98
CA ALA A 9 13.53 1.94 22.17
C ALA A 9 13.10 1.95 20.69
N VAL A 10 13.74 2.77 19.88
CA VAL A 10 13.33 3.04 18.48
C VAL A 10 14.48 2.75 17.53
N GLY A 11 14.19 2.18 16.36
CA GLY A 11 15.21 1.93 15.34
C GLY A 11 15.65 3.19 14.60
N ASN A 12 16.68 3.06 13.78
CA ASN A 12 17.18 4.13 12.90
C ASN A 12 16.14 4.63 11.88
N TYR A 13 15.21 3.76 11.46
CA TYR A 13 14.25 4.04 10.39
C TYR A 13 12.88 4.42 10.96
N GLN A 14 12.74 5.68 11.37
CA GLN A 14 11.48 6.23 11.91
C GLN A 14 10.71 7.03 10.85
N HIS A 15 10.18 6.35 9.83
CA HIS A 15 9.51 7.01 8.69
C HIS A 15 8.37 7.99 9.08
N LEU A 16 7.67 7.72 10.18
CA LEU A 16 6.59 8.57 10.72
C LEU A 16 6.88 9.16 12.11
N GLU A 17 8.00 8.81 12.75
CA GLU A 17 8.35 9.18 14.14
C GLU A 17 7.29 8.76 15.19
N VAL A 18 7.67 7.91 16.15
CA VAL A 18 6.71 7.37 17.13
C VAL A 18 6.02 8.46 17.95
N THR A 19 6.72 9.55 18.27
CA THR A 19 6.19 10.67 19.05
C THR A 19 5.25 11.58 18.27
N LYS A 20 5.25 11.51 16.93
CA LYS A 20 4.24 12.18 16.11
C LYS A 20 2.93 11.40 16.09
N LEU A 21 3.01 10.07 16.08
CA LEU A 21 1.86 9.16 16.18
C LEU A 21 1.26 9.13 17.59
N PHE A 22 2.13 9.23 18.60
CA PHE A 22 1.77 9.23 20.02
C PHE A 22 2.39 10.43 20.74
N PRO A 23 1.81 11.64 20.61
CA PRO A 23 2.29 12.85 21.28
C PRO A 23 2.38 12.70 22.81
N GLU A 24 1.59 11.79 23.39
CA GLU A 24 1.60 11.42 24.81
C GLU A 24 2.98 10.90 25.26
N LEU A 25 3.81 10.45 24.32
CA LEU A 25 5.14 9.90 24.57
C LEU A 25 6.28 10.90 24.32
N LYS A 26 5.99 12.16 23.94
CA LYS A 26 7.02 13.13 23.50
C LYS A 26 8.13 13.39 24.53
N ASN A 27 7.79 13.33 25.82
CA ASN A 27 8.69 13.62 26.94
C ASN A 27 9.34 12.34 27.53
N LYS A 28 9.08 11.17 26.94
CA LYS A 28 9.66 9.90 27.42
C LYS A 28 11.08 9.75 26.92
N LYS A 29 11.92 9.08 27.72
CA LYS A 29 13.31 8.77 27.34
C LYS A 29 13.30 7.98 26.03
N GLN A 30 14.17 8.35 25.08
CA GLN A 30 14.34 7.62 23.83
C GLN A 30 15.73 6.98 23.75
N LEU A 31 15.76 5.71 23.35
CA LEU A 31 16.98 4.97 23.06
C LEU A 31 16.98 4.61 21.58
N ILE A 32 17.97 5.12 20.84
CA ILE A 32 18.14 4.77 19.43
C ILE A 32 18.84 3.42 19.35
N LEU A 33 18.10 2.41 18.92
CA LEU A 33 18.61 1.11 18.55
C LEU A 33 19.23 1.23 17.16
N GLY A 34 20.51 1.60 17.12
CA GLY A 34 21.27 1.65 15.88
C GLY A 34 21.33 0.29 15.16
N ASP A 35 21.86 0.29 13.94
CA ASP A 35 22.14 -0.93 13.17
C ASP A 35 23.28 -1.72 13.81
N CYS A 36 22.93 -2.45 14.87
CA CYS A 36 23.84 -3.30 15.63
C CYS A 36 23.22 -4.68 15.85
N SER A 37 24.03 -5.63 16.30
CA SER A 37 23.55 -6.97 16.61
C SER A 37 22.51 -6.94 17.74
N ASP A 38 21.63 -7.94 17.78
CA ASP A 38 20.60 -8.01 18.83
C ASP A 38 21.21 -8.11 20.24
N ILE A 39 22.41 -8.69 20.36
CA ILE A 39 23.19 -8.68 21.61
C ILE A 39 23.55 -7.25 22.03
N LYS A 40 24.02 -6.41 21.11
CA LYS A 40 24.34 -5.01 21.40
C LYS A 40 23.10 -4.20 21.76
N LYS A 41 21.96 -4.44 21.08
CA LYS A 41 20.67 -3.83 21.44
C LYS A 41 20.25 -4.26 22.85
N PHE A 42 20.35 -5.54 23.17
CA PHE A 42 20.03 -6.08 24.49
C PHE A 42 20.93 -5.48 25.60
N GLN A 43 22.24 -5.42 25.36
CA GLN A 43 23.19 -4.78 26.28
C GLN A 43 22.88 -3.29 26.50
N LEU A 44 22.50 -2.56 25.44
CA LEU A 44 22.10 -1.16 25.55
C LEU A 44 20.85 -1.00 26.44
N LEU A 45 19.86 -1.87 26.26
CA LEU A 45 18.65 -1.88 27.08
C LEU A 45 18.96 -2.20 28.55
N LEU A 46 19.79 -3.23 28.81
CA LEU A 46 20.22 -3.58 30.17
C LEU A 46 20.99 -2.44 30.85
N LYS A 47 21.94 -1.80 30.16
CA LYS A 47 22.69 -0.64 30.69
C LYS A 47 21.78 0.54 31.05
N ASN A 48 20.60 0.60 30.45
CA ASN A 48 19.61 1.64 30.70
C ASN A 48 18.46 1.18 31.62
N ASN A 49 18.60 0.03 32.29
CA ASN A 49 17.58 -0.58 33.15
C ASN A 49 16.22 -0.74 32.45
N CYS A 50 16.24 -1.02 31.15
CA CYS A 50 15.04 -1.17 30.33
C CYS A 50 14.74 -2.65 30.07
N LEU A 51 13.52 -3.08 30.38
CA LEU A 51 12.95 -4.31 29.86
C LEU A 51 12.29 -4.01 28.50
N CYS A 52 12.72 -4.70 27.44
CA CYS A 52 12.10 -4.55 26.12
C CYS A 52 10.96 -5.55 25.96
N LEU A 53 9.75 -5.02 25.75
CA LEU A 53 8.59 -5.81 25.36
C LEU A 53 8.27 -5.47 23.91
N LYS A 54 8.28 -6.48 23.04
CA LYS A 54 7.80 -6.30 21.67
C LYS A 54 6.28 -6.22 21.72
N VAL A 55 5.74 -5.03 21.46
CA VAL A 55 4.31 -4.87 21.23
C VAL A 55 4.00 -5.50 19.88
N ALA A 56 3.38 -6.68 19.91
CA ALA A 56 2.83 -7.32 18.73
C ALA A 56 1.31 -7.23 18.83
N GLU A 57 0.74 -6.22 18.17
CA GLU A 57 -0.70 -6.14 18.01
C GLU A 57 -1.08 -6.63 16.61
N HIS A 58 -2.16 -7.41 16.53
CA HIS A 58 -2.67 -7.96 15.28
C HIS A 58 -3.87 -7.20 14.75
N PHE A 59 -4.25 -6.08 15.38
CA PHE A 59 -5.46 -5.33 15.06
C PHE A 59 -5.19 -3.82 15.05
N ILE A 60 -5.65 -3.14 14.01
CA ILE A 60 -5.46 -1.71 13.75
C ILE A 60 -6.83 -1.04 13.86
N THR A 61 -7.01 -0.15 14.83
CA THR A 61 -8.26 0.63 14.98
C THR A 61 -8.34 1.74 13.94
N GLN A 62 -9.55 2.21 13.64
CA GLN A 62 -9.77 3.34 12.74
C GLN A 62 -9.16 4.64 13.27
N GLU A 63 -9.19 4.83 14.59
CA GLU A 63 -8.50 5.94 15.24
C GLU A 63 -6.98 5.90 14.93
N TYR A 64 -6.37 4.71 15.02
CA TYR A 64 -4.94 4.59 14.78
C TYR A 64 -4.57 4.80 13.30
N VAL A 65 -5.39 4.30 12.36
CA VAL A 65 -5.22 4.61 10.93
C VAL A 65 -5.33 6.12 10.68
N SER A 66 -6.29 6.78 11.30
CA SER A 66 -6.47 8.23 11.20
C SER A 66 -5.26 9.01 11.73
N ARG A 67 -4.68 8.57 12.87
CA ARG A 67 -3.41 9.13 13.39
C ARG A 67 -2.26 8.95 12.40
N ILE A 68 -2.11 7.76 11.81
CA ILE A 68 -1.08 7.47 10.79
C ILE A 68 -1.23 8.39 9.58
N TYR A 69 -2.46 8.51 9.05
CA TYR A 69 -2.73 9.38 7.91
C TYR A 69 -2.42 10.85 8.22
N ASN A 70 -2.87 11.37 9.36
CA ASN A 70 -2.62 12.76 9.74
C ASN A 70 -1.12 13.07 9.82
N VAL A 71 -0.34 12.19 10.46
CA VAL A 71 1.13 12.35 10.53
C VAL A 71 1.75 12.30 9.13
N ALA A 72 1.31 11.36 8.28
CA ALA A 72 1.80 11.26 6.92
C ALA A 72 1.49 12.53 6.10
N TRP A 73 0.25 13.03 6.19
CA TRP A 73 -0.23 14.24 5.53
C TRP A 73 0.60 15.48 5.90
N TYR A 74 0.83 15.72 7.18
CA TYR A 74 1.61 16.87 7.64
C TYR A 74 3.11 16.75 7.34
N LYS A 75 3.62 15.53 7.14
CA LYS A 75 5.01 15.29 6.73
C LYS A 75 5.23 15.55 5.23
N CYS A 76 4.21 15.38 4.40
CA CYS A 76 4.27 15.72 2.98
C CYS A 76 4.50 17.22 2.78
N SER A 77 5.32 17.56 1.77
CA SER A 77 5.52 18.96 1.37
C SER A 77 4.23 19.60 0.82
N GLU A 78 4.15 20.92 0.83
CA GLU A 78 3.03 21.65 0.22
C GLU A 78 2.96 21.40 -1.29
N ASN A 79 4.11 21.36 -1.97
CA ASN A 79 4.20 21.06 -3.41
C ASN A 79 3.64 19.66 -3.73
N PHE A 80 3.95 18.68 -2.89
CA PHE A 80 3.38 17.34 -3.02
C PHE A 80 1.85 17.38 -2.89
N ARG A 81 1.33 18.04 -1.84
CA ARG A 81 -0.11 18.12 -1.59
C ARG A 81 -0.87 18.78 -2.74
N LYS A 82 -0.34 19.86 -3.30
CA LYS A 82 -0.89 20.55 -4.49
C LYS A 82 -0.85 19.71 -5.77
N ALA A 83 0.06 18.75 -5.86
CA ALA A 83 0.19 17.85 -7.01
C ALA A 83 -0.75 16.65 -6.96
N LEU A 84 -1.46 16.42 -5.84
CA LEU A 84 -2.40 15.31 -5.72
C LEU A 84 -3.61 15.52 -6.64
N PRO A 85 -4.05 14.48 -7.37
CA PRO A 85 -5.29 14.52 -8.14
C PRO A 85 -6.48 14.67 -7.21
N ASN A 86 -7.58 15.22 -7.73
CA ASN A 86 -8.82 15.42 -6.99
C ASN A 86 -8.72 16.34 -5.75
N GLN A 87 -7.62 17.10 -5.61
CA GLN A 87 -7.52 18.27 -4.73
C GLN A 87 -7.23 19.53 -5.55
N GLU A 88 -7.88 20.66 -5.20
CA GLU A 88 -7.73 22.05 -5.70
C GLU A 88 -7.78 22.31 -7.22
N ASN A 89 -7.37 21.35 -8.07
CA ASN A 89 -7.19 21.48 -9.50
C ASN A 89 -8.40 21.00 -10.34
N ASN A 90 -9.47 20.51 -9.71
CA ASN A 90 -10.71 20.02 -10.37
C ASN A 90 -10.53 18.99 -11.51
N LEU A 91 -9.37 18.35 -11.63
CA LEU A 91 -9.16 17.25 -12.57
C LEU A 91 -9.76 15.97 -11.99
N GLU A 92 -11.02 15.71 -12.34
CA GLU A 92 -11.76 14.53 -11.90
C GLU A 92 -11.28 13.30 -12.70
N PHE A 93 -10.26 12.61 -12.17
CA PHE A 93 -9.86 11.31 -12.69
C PHE A 93 -10.73 10.22 -12.06
N PHE A 94 -11.29 9.36 -12.90
CA PHE A 94 -12.01 8.19 -12.41
C PHE A 94 -11.85 6.98 -13.35
N PRO A 95 -11.47 5.80 -12.82
CA PRO A 95 -10.92 5.61 -11.49
C PRO A 95 -9.48 6.16 -11.40
N LEU A 96 -9.04 6.55 -10.21
CA LEU A 96 -7.62 6.60 -9.89
C LEU A 96 -7.20 5.22 -9.34
N LEU A 97 -6.48 4.45 -10.16
CA LEU A 97 -6.11 3.06 -9.88
C LEU A 97 -4.65 2.95 -9.42
N TRP A 98 -4.43 2.36 -8.26
CA TRP A 98 -3.10 2.00 -7.77
C TRP A 98 -2.64 0.66 -8.34
N VAL A 99 -1.40 0.61 -8.83
CA VAL A 99 -0.76 -0.62 -9.33
C VAL A 99 0.59 -0.80 -8.64
N ASN A 100 0.68 -1.81 -7.76
CA ASN A 100 1.95 -2.16 -7.11
C ASN A 100 2.77 -3.12 -7.98
N LEU A 101 4.03 -2.76 -8.20
CA LEU A 101 5.02 -3.46 -9.02
C LEU A 101 6.10 -4.11 -8.15
N ARG A 102 6.68 -5.19 -8.66
CA ARG A 102 7.74 -5.95 -7.96
C ARG A 102 8.59 -6.73 -8.94
N THR A 103 9.92 -6.68 -8.84
CA THR A 103 10.82 -7.30 -9.83
C THR A 103 11.61 -8.49 -9.29
N HIS A 104 12.04 -8.47 -8.03
CA HIS A 104 12.97 -9.44 -7.44
C HIS A 104 12.40 -10.83 -7.18
N ASN A 105 11.42 -10.92 -6.28
CA ASN A 105 10.75 -12.16 -5.88
C ASN A 105 9.26 -11.95 -5.81
N LYS A 106 8.47 -13.03 -5.83
CA LYS A 106 6.99 -12.94 -5.85
C LYS A 106 6.49 -12.02 -6.96
N SER A 107 7.22 -11.95 -8.06
CA SER A 107 6.86 -11.11 -9.19
C SER A 107 6.00 -11.88 -10.17
N TRP A 108 4.97 -11.21 -10.67
CA TRP A 108 4.26 -11.67 -11.85
C TRP A 108 5.17 -11.44 -13.06
N LYS A 109 5.58 -12.51 -13.74
CA LYS A 109 6.61 -12.39 -14.79
C LYS A 109 6.17 -11.58 -15.99
N SER A 110 4.92 -11.71 -16.42
CA SER A 110 4.37 -10.88 -17.50
C SER A 110 3.68 -9.61 -16.99
N GLN A 111 4.05 -9.07 -15.82
CA GLN A 111 3.37 -7.89 -15.24
C GLN A 111 3.36 -6.68 -16.18
N GLY A 112 4.42 -6.45 -16.98
CA GLY A 112 4.47 -5.33 -17.92
C GLY A 112 3.33 -5.40 -18.94
N GLN A 113 3.30 -6.47 -19.74
CA GLN A 113 2.23 -6.71 -20.72
C GLN A 113 0.85 -6.84 -20.03
N GLY A 114 0.81 -7.53 -18.90
CA GLY A 114 -0.43 -7.82 -18.19
C GLY A 114 -1.11 -6.56 -17.65
N TYR A 115 -0.36 -5.67 -16.99
CA TYR A 115 -0.89 -4.39 -16.53
C TYR A 115 -1.23 -3.46 -17.70
N ALA A 116 -0.42 -3.42 -18.76
CA ALA A 116 -0.76 -2.64 -19.95
C ALA A 116 -2.10 -3.07 -20.56
N ASN A 117 -2.34 -4.38 -20.68
CA ASN A 117 -3.61 -4.92 -21.17
C ASN A 117 -4.79 -4.55 -20.26
N ILE A 118 -4.62 -4.69 -18.94
CA ILE A 118 -5.66 -4.32 -17.95
C ILE A 118 -6.00 -2.83 -18.09
N ILE A 119 -4.99 -1.95 -18.07
CA ILE A 119 -5.16 -0.50 -18.11
C ILE A 119 -5.82 -0.06 -19.42
N ASN A 120 -5.34 -0.57 -20.57
CA ASN A 120 -5.91 -0.24 -21.88
C ASN A 120 -7.35 -0.71 -22.05
N LYS A 121 -7.72 -1.83 -21.42
CA LYS A 121 -9.09 -2.32 -21.43
C LYS A 121 -9.99 -1.50 -20.51
N LEU A 122 -9.52 -1.18 -19.29
CA LEU A 122 -10.23 -0.30 -18.36
C LEU A 122 -10.45 1.10 -18.96
N SER A 123 -9.50 1.64 -19.72
CA SER A 123 -9.63 2.97 -20.32
C SER A 123 -10.68 3.07 -21.44
N GLU A 124 -11.22 1.93 -21.91
CA GLU A 124 -12.35 1.92 -22.85
C GLU A 124 -13.66 2.26 -22.13
N ASP A 125 -13.83 1.78 -20.91
CA ASP A 125 -15.01 2.04 -20.06
C ASP A 125 -14.83 3.29 -19.18
N PHE A 126 -13.59 3.68 -18.91
CA PHE A 126 -13.22 4.81 -18.05
C PHE A 126 -12.19 5.72 -18.76
N PRO A 127 -12.63 6.62 -19.66
CA PRO A 127 -11.72 7.43 -20.48
C PRO A 127 -10.78 8.33 -19.68
N ASN A 128 -11.21 8.76 -18.47
CA ASN A 128 -10.45 9.63 -17.57
C ASN A 128 -9.73 8.84 -16.45
N ILE A 129 -9.35 7.59 -16.71
CA ILE A 129 -8.58 6.77 -15.76
C ILE A 129 -7.20 7.39 -15.47
N GLY A 130 -6.84 7.42 -14.19
CA GLY A 130 -5.50 7.74 -13.72
C GLY A 130 -4.83 6.51 -13.10
N ILE A 131 -3.53 6.31 -13.34
CA ILE A 131 -2.75 5.20 -12.80
C ILE A 131 -1.66 5.71 -11.88
N VAL A 132 -1.61 5.18 -10.65
CA VAL A 132 -0.53 5.40 -9.70
C VAL A 132 0.33 4.15 -9.63
N PHE A 133 1.55 4.22 -10.15
CA PHE A 133 2.52 3.11 -10.07
C PHE A 133 3.32 3.20 -8.78
N ASP A 134 3.20 2.15 -7.97
CA ASP A 134 3.94 2.00 -6.70
C ASP A 134 4.89 0.80 -6.75
N GLY A 135 5.90 0.83 -5.90
CA GLY A 135 6.96 -0.17 -5.84
C GLY A 135 8.31 0.45 -5.54
N TRP A 136 9.36 -0.35 -5.68
CA TRP A 136 10.72 0.14 -5.50
C TRP A 136 11.30 0.68 -6.81
N ILE A 137 12.37 1.47 -6.72
CA ILE A 137 13.00 2.13 -7.87
C ILE A 137 13.51 1.14 -8.95
N ASP A 138 13.74 -0.12 -8.56
CA ASP A 138 14.12 -1.21 -9.46
C ASP A 138 13.00 -1.60 -10.46
N CYS A 139 11.79 -1.10 -10.26
CA CYS A 139 10.63 -1.32 -11.14
C CYS A 139 10.54 -0.33 -12.31
N ASN A 140 11.45 0.64 -12.44
CA ASN A 140 11.41 1.66 -13.51
C ASN A 140 11.27 1.04 -14.91
N LYS A 141 12.07 0.00 -15.22
CA LYS A 141 11.98 -0.70 -16.52
C LYS A 141 10.62 -1.34 -16.77
N VAL A 142 9.95 -1.79 -15.71
CA VAL A 142 8.59 -2.33 -15.82
C VAL A 142 7.60 -1.22 -16.12
N VAL A 143 7.66 -0.09 -15.42
CA VAL A 143 6.82 1.09 -15.70
C VAL A 143 7.01 1.56 -17.14
N GLU A 144 8.25 1.72 -17.59
CA GLU A 144 8.56 2.10 -18.98
C GLU A 144 7.95 1.12 -19.99
N SER A 145 8.03 -0.19 -19.73
CA SER A 145 7.44 -1.21 -20.59
C SER A 145 5.91 -1.13 -20.63
N ILE A 146 5.27 -0.80 -19.51
CA ILE A 146 3.83 -0.60 -19.43
C ILE A 146 3.46 0.64 -20.25
N VAL A 147 4.08 1.80 -19.94
CA VAL A 147 3.79 3.10 -20.57
C VAL A 147 3.91 3.03 -22.10
N LYS A 148 4.94 2.35 -22.63
CA LYS A 148 5.11 2.16 -24.08
C LYS A 148 3.94 1.44 -24.76
N LEU A 149 3.19 0.64 -24.02
CA LEU A 149 2.05 -0.12 -24.50
C LEU A 149 0.71 0.57 -24.21
N LEU A 150 0.69 1.67 -23.44
CA LEU A 150 -0.55 2.35 -23.06
C LEU A 150 -1.07 3.28 -24.16
N LYS A 151 -2.40 3.44 -24.20
CA LYS A 151 -3.07 4.48 -24.99
C LYS A 151 -2.67 5.88 -24.45
N PRO A 152 -2.45 6.90 -25.31
CA PRO A 152 -1.93 8.22 -24.89
C PRO A 152 -2.77 8.98 -23.85
N GLN A 153 -4.08 8.69 -23.78
CA GLN A 153 -5.00 9.40 -22.88
C GLN A 153 -4.91 9.01 -21.40
N VAL A 154 -4.18 7.94 -21.04
CA VAL A 154 -4.09 7.48 -19.65
C VAL A 154 -3.17 8.40 -18.85
N LYS A 155 -3.69 9.00 -17.77
CA LYS A 155 -2.86 9.80 -16.85
C LYS A 155 -2.01 8.87 -15.98
N ILE A 156 -0.72 9.17 -15.86
CA ILE A 156 0.24 8.35 -15.11
C ILE A 156 0.89 9.18 -14.01
N TYR A 157 0.95 8.60 -12.81
CA TYR A 157 1.69 9.06 -11.66
C TYR A 157 2.69 7.98 -11.27
N ASN A 158 3.98 8.25 -11.45
CA ASN A 158 5.03 7.32 -11.06
C ASN A 158 5.51 7.66 -9.64
N THR A 159 5.16 6.81 -8.67
CA THR A 159 5.50 6.99 -7.24
C THR A 159 6.52 5.95 -6.78
N LEU A 160 7.25 5.31 -7.70
CA LEU A 160 8.28 4.34 -7.34
C LEU A 160 9.33 4.94 -6.41
N GLY A 161 9.60 4.25 -5.31
CA GLY A 161 10.59 4.69 -4.31
C GLY A 161 10.21 5.95 -3.53
N CYS A 162 8.97 6.44 -3.64
CA CYS A 162 8.55 7.59 -2.84
C CYS A 162 8.60 7.27 -1.32
N PRO A 163 8.80 8.29 -0.47
CA PRO A 163 8.76 8.10 0.98
C PRO A 163 7.43 7.51 1.44
N LEU A 164 7.46 6.67 2.48
CA LEU A 164 6.27 5.98 3.01
C LEU A 164 5.10 6.94 3.32
N HIS A 165 5.38 8.13 3.83
CA HIS A 165 4.33 9.12 4.15
C HIS A 165 3.61 9.59 2.87
N GLU A 166 4.33 9.79 1.77
CA GLU A 166 3.73 10.13 0.47
C GLU A 166 2.92 8.94 -0.08
N SER A 167 3.41 7.71 0.03
CA SER A 167 2.67 6.51 -0.39
C SER A 167 1.35 6.36 0.37
N ILE A 168 1.34 6.60 1.68
CA ILE A 168 0.13 6.57 2.52
C ILE A 168 -0.87 7.62 2.05
N VAL A 169 -0.41 8.84 1.77
CA VAL A 169 -1.29 9.92 1.29
C VAL A 169 -1.86 9.60 -0.10
N TRP A 170 -1.04 9.10 -1.02
CA TRP A 170 -1.51 8.64 -2.33
C TRP A 170 -2.57 7.54 -2.21
N ALA A 171 -2.37 6.56 -1.33
CA ALA A 171 -3.31 5.47 -1.15
C ALA A 171 -4.69 5.93 -0.65
N HIS A 172 -4.79 7.11 -0.02
CA HIS A 172 -6.08 7.70 0.34
C HIS A 172 -6.79 8.38 -0.84
N GLN A 173 -6.05 8.81 -1.88
CA GLN A 173 -6.62 9.47 -3.05
C GLN A 173 -7.21 8.48 -4.07
N ILE A 174 -6.74 7.23 -4.08
CA ILE A 174 -7.15 6.24 -5.09
C ILE A 174 -8.59 5.76 -4.87
N ASP A 175 -9.16 5.16 -5.92
CA ASP A 175 -10.48 4.55 -5.91
C ASP A 175 -10.43 3.04 -5.72
N ALA A 176 -9.40 2.41 -6.28
CA ALA A 176 -9.15 0.98 -6.16
C ALA A 176 -7.66 0.67 -6.32
N TYR A 177 -7.27 -0.57 -6.02
CA TYR A 177 -5.90 -1.03 -6.23
C TYR A 177 -5.81 -2.43 -6.85
N ILE A 178 -4.68 -2.69 -7.50
CA ILE A 178 -4.18 -4.03 -7.81
C ILE A 178 -2.81 -4.15 -7.15
N CYS A 179 -2.64 -5.12 -6.26
CA CYS A 179 -1.41 -5.24 -5.45
C CYS A 179 -0.88 -6.65 -5.33
N VAL A 180 0.46 -6.76 -5.32
CA VAL A 180 1.15 -7.98 -4.93
C VAL A 180 1.01 -8.18 -3.42
N VAL A 181 0.67 -9.40 -2.97
CA VAL A 181 0.58 -9.72 -1.54
C VAL A 181 1.96 -9.59 -0.87
N GLY A 182 2.06 -8.65 0.07
CA GLY A 182 3.28 -8.25 0.75
C GLY A 182 3.18 -6.85 1.32
N SER A 183 4.32 -6.22 1.62
CA SER A 183 4.37 -4.90 2.25
C SER A 183 3.61 -3.81 1.48
N GLY A 184 3.62 -3.82 0.14
CA GLY A 184 2.87 -2.85 -0.66
C GLY A 184 1.35 -2.93 -0.43
N LEU A 185 0.81 -4.12 -0.20
CA LEU A 185 -0.60 -4.32 0.12
C LEU A 185 -1.00 -3.72 1.48
N VAL A 186 -0.07 -3.56 2.43
CA VAL A 186 -0.37 -2.92 3.73
C VAL A 186 -0.89 -1.50 3.53
N ILE A 187 -0.24 -0.74 2.65
CA ILE A 187 -0.55 0.67 2.42
C ILE A 187 -1.98 0.83 1.92
N THR A 188 -2.40 -0.02 0.97
CA THR A 188 -3.71 0.11 0.32
C THR A 188 -4.84 -0.65 1.04
N SER A 189 -4.55 -1.78 1.68
CA SER A 189 -5.58 -2.59 2.35
C SER A 189 -5.75 -2.29 3.83
N TRP A 190 -4.68 -1.91 4.53
CA TRP A 190 -4.74 -1.65 5.97
C TRP A 190 -4.81 -0.16 6.25
N LEU A 191 -4.18 0.69 5.44
CA LEU A 191 -4.05 2.10 5.77
C LEU A 191 -5.02 3.02 5.02
N SER A 192 -5.71 2.61 3.95
CA SER A 192 -6.51 3.56 3.15
C SER A 192 -7.97 3.20 2.85
N ASP A 193 -8.51 2.13 3.42
CA ASP A 193 -9.93 1.71 3.24
C ASP A 193 -10.41 1.73 1.78
N LYS A 194 -9.54 1.31 0.86
CA LYS A 194 -9.89 1.17 -0.55
C LYS A 194 -10.16 -0.30 -0.88
N PRO A 195 -11.11 -0.60 -1.77
CA PRO A 195 -11.27 -1.95 -2.29
C PRO A 195 -10.19 -2.24 -3.34
N GLY A 196 -9.85 -3.51 -3.53
CA GLY A 196 -8.88 -3.86 -4.56
C GLY A 196 -8.65 -5.36 -4.71
N VAL A 197 -7.82 -5.69 -5.70
CA VAL A 197 -7.43 -7.06 -6.03
C VAL A 197 -6.03 -7.35 -5.51
N ALA A 198 -5.88 -8.46 -4.82
CA ALA A 198 -4.60 -8.94 -4.32
C ALA A 198 -4.15 -10.20 -5.07
N HIS A 199 -2.95 -10.19 -5.63
CA HIS A 199 -2.35 -11.33 -6.33
C HIS A 199 -0.97 -11.67 -5.76
N GLY A 200 -0.52 -12.90 -5.92
CA GLY A 200 0.73 -13.34 -5.32
C GLY A 200 1.02 -14.80 -5.61
N ASP A 201 2.17 -15.28 -5.14
CA ASP A 201 2.42 -16.71 -5.14
C ASP A 201 1.46 -17.44 -4.19
N ARG A 202 1.34 -18.76 -4.38
CA ARG A 202 0.41 -19.60 -3.62
C ARG A 202 0.61 -19.53 -2.11
N GLY A 203 1.85 -19.33 -1.64
CA GLY A 203 2.15 -19.20 -0.21
C GLY A 203 1.57 -17.92 0.39
N HIS A 204 1.71 -16.80 -0.32
CA HIS A 204 1.16 -15.52 0.15
C HIS A 204 -0.36 -15.47 0.07
N LEU A 205 -0.97 -16.08 -0.94
CA LEU A 205 -2.43 -16.15 -1.04
C LEU A 205 -3.07 -16.94 0.12
N ASN A 206 -2.33 -17.86 0.75
CA ASN A 206 -2.81 -18.54 1.96
C ASN A 206 -2.99 -17.61 3.16
N GLN A 207 -2.40 -16.41 3.13
CA GLN A 207 -2.50 -15.43 4.21
C GLN A 207 -3.80 -14.62 4.14
N GLN A 208 -4.68 -14.84 3.16
CA GLN A 208 -5.90 -14.03 2.95
C GLN A 208 -6.74 -13.81 4.22
N LYS A 209 -6.84 -14.83 5.10
CA LYS A 209 -7.58 -14.74 6.36
C LYS A 209 -6.96 -13.74 7.32
N PHE A 210 -5.63 -13.72 7.40
CA PHE A 210 -4.89 -12.75 8.19
C PHE A 210 -5.11 -11.35 7.64
N TRP A 211 -4.85 -11.13 6.35
CA TRP A 211 -5.01 -9.82 5.70
C TRP A 211 -6.39 -9.19 5.87
N SER A 212 -7.44 -10.01 5.99
CA SER A 212 -8.83 -9.56 6.12
C SER A 212 -9.28 -9.30 7.57
N ARG A 213 -8.41 -9.50 8.57
CA ARG A 213 -8.79 -9.48 10.01
C ARG A 213 -7.94 -8.54 10.87
N VAL A 214 -7.00 -7.82 10.26
CA VAL A 214 -6.03 -7.00 10.98
C VAL A 214 -6.51 -5.57 11.26
N LYS A 215 -7.71 -5.18 10.84
CA LYS A 215 -8.18 -3.81 10.96
C LYS A 215 -9.68 -3.73 11.25
N GLU A 216 -10.06 -2.74 12.05
CA GLU A 216 -11.44 -2.34 12.29
C GLU A 216 -12.11 -1.86 11.00
N ASN A 217 -13.33 -2.33 10.72
CA ASN A 217 -14.06 -2.02 9.47
C ASN A 217 -13.25 -2.34 8.20
N SER A 218 -12.38 -3.36 8.25
CA SER A 218 -11.51 -3.72 7.13
C SER A 218 -12.33 -4.08 5.89
N ILE A 219 -11.96 -3.45 4.77
CA ILE A 219 -12.38 -3.89 3.43
C ILE A 219 -11.41 -4.98 2.98
N ALA A 220 -11.87 -6.23 3.02
CA ALA A 220 -11.06 -7.37 2.63
C ALA A 220 -10.63 -7.26 1.15
N PRO A 221 -9.33 -7.39 0.83
CA PRO A 221 -8.89 -7.48 -0.55
C PRO A 221 -9.54 -8.68 -1.26
N LEU A 222 -9.87 -8.53 -2.53
CA LEU A 222 -10.28 -9.65 -3.36
C LEU A 222 -9.05 -10.42 -3.81
N PHE A 223 -8.73 -11.51 -3.11
CA PHE A 223 -7.60 -12.37 -3.44
C PHE A 223 -7.86 -13.21 -4.70
N LEU A 224 -6.83 -13.37 -5.53
CA LEU A 224 -6.82 -14.42 -6.54
C LEU A 224 -6.87 -15.81 -5.89
N LYS A 225 -7.58 -16.73 -6.53
CA LYS A 225 -7.66 -18.13 -6.10
C LYS A 225 -6.36 -18.84 -6.45
N ARG A 226 -5.94 -19.81 -5.63
CA ARG A 226 -4.72 -20.61 -5.88
C ARG A 226 -4.67 -21.26 -7.28
N LYS A 227 -5.83 -21.66 -7.83
CA LYS A 227 -5.96 -22.25 -9.17
C LYS A 227 -5.79 -21.24 -10.31
N GLU A 228 -5.96 -19.95 -10.03
CA GLU A 228 -5.77 -18.85 -10.99
C GLU A 228 -4.27 -18.49 -11.13
N ILE A 229 -3.39 -19.06 -10.29
CA ILE A 229 -1.95 -18.80 -10.29
C ILE A 229 -1.16 -20.04 -10.74
N LYS A 230 -0.29 -19.84 -11.74
CA LYS A 230 0.72 -20.80 -12.18
C LYS A 230 2.08 -20.46 -11.55
N PRO A 231 2.58 -21.24 -10.57
CA PRO A 231 3.91 -21.01 -10.01
C PRO A 231 4.99 -21.28 -11.07
N LEU A 232 6.06 -20.48 -11.07
CA LEU A 232 7.22 -20.69 -11.97
C LEU A 232 8.42 -21.31 -11.26
N GLN A 233 8.40 -21.33 -9.92
CA GLN A 233 9.35 -22.08 -9.12
C GLN A 233 8.61 -22.82 -8.01
N ASN A 234 9.05 -24.03 -7.69
CA ASN A 234 8.50 -24.83 -6.59
C ASN A 234 9.16 -24.46 -5.25
N ARG A 235 9.05 -23.19 -4.85
CA ARG A 235 9.55 -22.68 -3.56
C ARG A 235 8.66 -21.57 -3.02
N ALA A 236 8.70 -21.38 -1.71
CA ALA A 236 8.10 -20.21 -1.09
C ALA A 236 8.69 -18.92 -1.70
N TYR A 237 7.88 -17.86 -1.80
CA TYR A 237 8.29 -16.58 -2.38
C TYR A 237 8.70 -16.66 -3.87
N GLY A 238 8.28 -17.71 -4.57
CA GLY A 238 8.52 -17.90 -6.00
C GLY A 238 7.80 -16.87 -6.87
N ASN A 239 8.38 -16.58 -8.02
CA ASN A 239 7.70 -15.84 -9.08
C ASN A 239 6.61 -16.71 -9.69
N TYR A 240 5.64 -16.04 -10.32
CA TYR A 240 4.45 -16.71 -10.83
C TYR A 240 3.96 -16.07 -12.12
N GLN A 241 3.03 -16.77 -12.74
CA GLN A 241 2.28 -16.35 -13.91
C GLN A 241 0.79 -16.37 -13.56
N VAL A 242 0.09 -15.35 -14.06
CA VAL A 242 -1.36 -15.22 -14.00
C VAL A 242 -1.85 -14.71 -15.34
N ASP A 243 -3.05 -15.12 -15.75
CA ASP A 243 -3.76 -14.52 -16.87
C ASP A 243 -4.31 -13.16 -16.43
N TRP A 244 -3.91 -12.10 -17.15
CA TRP A 244 -4.32 -10.72 -16.84
C TRP A 244 -5.84 -10.55 -16.87
N GLN A 245 -6.57 -11.35 -17.66
CA GLN A 245 -8.03 -11.28 -17.76
C GLN A 245 -8.71 -11.58 -16.43
N ILE A 246 -8.12 -12.45 -15.61
CA ILE A 246 -8.64 -12.79 -14.29
C ILE A 246 -8.55 -11.58 -13.35
N ILE A 247 -7.43 -10.85 -13.38
CA ILE A 247 -7.27 -9.63 -12.59
C ILE A 247 -8.22 -8.55 -13.12
N TYR A 248 -8.28 -8.36 -14.44
CA TYR A 248 -9.17 -7.41 -15.10
C TYR A 248 -10.63 -7.59 -14.68
N GLN A 249 -11.18 -8.80 -14.78
CA GLN A 249 -12.58 -9.06 -14.44
C GLN A 249 -12.90 -8.67 -12.99
N LYS A 250 -12.00 -8.99 -12.07
CA LYS A 250 -12.16 -8.69 -10.64
C LYS A 250 -12.06 -7.20 -10.36
N ILE A 251 -11.05 -6.52 -10.91
CA ILE A 251 -10.86 -5.08 -10.66
C ILE A 251 -11.97 -4.25 -11.34
N PHE A 252 -12.42 -4.65 -12.53
CA PHE A 252 -13.53 -3.99 -13.22
C PHE A 252 -14.81 -4.00 -12.38
N GLN A 253 -15.17 -5.15 -11.81
CA GLN A 253 -16.33 -5.27 -10.92
C GLN A 253 -16.21 -4.37 -9.68
N ILE A 254 -15.02 -4.30 -9.09
CA ILE A 254 -14.73 -3.42 -7.95
C ILE A 254 -14.92 -1.96 -8.35
N ILE A 255 -14.32 -1.53 -9.46
CA ILE A 255 -14.41 -0.14 -9.94
C ILE A 255 -15.87 0.23 -10.24
N LYS A 256 -16.65 -0.65 -10.89
CA LYS A 256 -18.08 -0.40 -11.15
C LYS A 256 -18.90 -0.26 -9.88
N LYS A 257 -18.56 -1.00 -8.81
CA LYS A 257 -19.20 -0.83 -7.49
C LYS A 257 -18.87 0.54 -6.90
N VAL A 258 -17.61 0.95 -6.95
CA VAL A 258 -17.14 2.26 -6.46
C VAL A 258 -17.79 3.41 -7.25
N GLU A 259 -17.92 3.28 -8.58
CA GLU A 259 -18.60 4.24 -9.45
C GLU A 259 -20.05 4.47 -8.99
N LYS A 260 -20.78 3.38 -8.77
CA LYS A 260 -22.17 3.43 -8.30
C LYS A 260 -22.30 4.08 -6.92
N GLU A 261 -21.41 3.75 -5.98
CA GLU A 261 -21.40 4.32 -4.64
C GLU A 261 -21.12 5.84 -4.67
N LYS A 262 -20.20 6.29 -5.53
CA LYS A 262 -19.92 7.73 -5.73
C LYS A 262 -21.10 8.48 -6.31
N LEU A 263 -21.79 7.93 -7.31
CA LEU A 263 -23.00 8.54 -7.90
C LEU A 263 -24.10 8.69 -6.85
N MET A 264 -24.37 7.63 -6.07
CA MET A 264 -25.37 7.68 -4.98
C MET A 264 -25.03 8.68 -3.86
N ALA A 265 -23.74 8.93 -3.61
CA ALA A 265 -23.31 9.93 -2.64
C ALA A 265 -23.48 11.37 -3.15
N LYS A 266 -23.30 11.58 -4.47
CA LYS A 266 -23.55 12.89 -5.11
C LYS A 266 -25.04 13.26 -5.09
N ASP A 267 -25.93 12.29 -5.28
CA ASP A 267 -27.39 12.55 -5.29
C ASP A 267 -27.97 12.87 -3.90
N LYS A 268 -27.21 12.68 -2.83
CA LYS A 268 -27.64 12.94 -1.44
C LYS A 268 -27.18 14.29 -0.87
N ASN A 269 -26.31 15.00 -1.58
CA ASN A 269 -25.75 16.30 -1.20
C ASN A 269 -26.27 17.40 -2.13
#